data_AF-A0A9D0IGY3-F1
#
_entry.id   AF-A0A9D0IGY3-F1
#
_cell.length_a   1.000
_cell.length_b   1.000
_cell.length_c   1.000
_cell.angle_alpha   90.00
_cell.angle_beta   90.00
_cell.angle_gamma   90.00
#
_symmetry.space_group_name_H-M   'P 1'
#
loop_
_entity.id
_entity.type
_entity.pdbx_description
1 polymer ?
#
loop_
_entity_poly.entity_id
_entity_poly.type
_entity_poly.pdbx_seq_one_letter_code
_entity_poly.pdbx_strand_id
1 'polypeptide(L)'
;MPDAGLHFAQPLWLWGLLVPPLVIFWLLRSSPLRPQGYETRYADTRLLPYLTGVATTRVVNSRWPLFGWALAWSLLSLAMAGPRWDFRQMNPFAPGADLVILLDISRSMDVADVNP
;
A
#
# COMPACT_ATOMS: atom_id res chain seq x y z
N MET A 1 -16.99 -5.64 -24.70
CA MET A 1 -15.52 -5.60 -24.65
C MET A 1 -15.13 -5.90 -23.21
N PRO A 2 -14.18 -6.80 -22.91
CA PRO A 2 -13.73 -6.93 -21.54
C PRO A 2 -13.19 -5.58 -21.12
N ASP A 3 -13.74 -5.00 -20.07
CA ASP A 3 -13.26 -3.74 -19.51
C ASP A 3 -11.85 -4.02 -18.97
N ALA A 4 -10.83 -3.77 -19.81
CA ALA A 4 -9.42 -3.89 -19.46
C ALA A 4 -9.01 -2.74 -18.52
N GLY A 5 -9.82 -2.51 -17.49
CA GLY A 5 -9.64 -1.47 -16.50
C GLY A 5 -8.66 -1.92 -15.42
N LEU A 6 -7.92 -0.96 -14.87
CA LEU A 6 -7.19 -1.18 -13.63
C LEU A 6 -8.20 -1.18 -12.49
N HIS A 7 -8.33 -2.30 -11.79
CA HIS A 7 -9.24 -2.46 -10.66
C HIS A 7 -8.45 -2.56 -9.36
N PHE A 8 -8.86 -1.83 -8.34
CA PHE A 8 -8.32 -1.95 -6.99
C PHE A 8 -9.28 -2.75 -6.12
N ALA A 9 -8.78 -3.77 -5.42
CA ALA A 9 -9.60 -4.54 -4.49
C ALA A 9 -10.06 -3.69 -3.29
N GLN A 10 -9.22 -2.76 -2.83
CA GLN A 10 -9.51 -1.88 -1.70
C GLN A 10 -8.99 -0.45 -1.98
N PRO A 11 -9.77 0.37 -2.71
CA PRO A 11 -9.32 1.71 -3.12
C PRO A 11 -9.07 2.66 -1.94
N LEU A 12 -9.60 2.34 -0.75
CA LEU A 12 -9.38 3.13 0.47
C LEU A 12 -7.90 3.25 0.85
N TRP A 13 -7.07 2.25 0.53
CA TRP A 13 -5.63 2.29 0.82
C TRP A 13 -4.86 3.33 0.01
N LEU A 14 -5.45 3.84 -1.08
CA LEU A 14 -4.85 4.95 -1.84
C LEU A 14 -4.76 6.24 -1.01
N TRP A 15 -5.64 6.41 -0.01
CA TRP A 15 -5.51 7.51 0.95
C TRP A 15 -4.22 7.41 1.78
N GLY A 16 -3.70 6.19 2.00
CA GLY A 16 -2.40 5.97 2.65
C GLY A 16 -1.22 6.58 1.89
N LEU A 17 -1.37 6.80 0.58
CA LEU A 17 -0.37 7.47 -0.25
C LEU A 17 -0.22 8.96 0.07
N LEU A 18 -1.15 9.56 0.83
CA LEU A 18 -1.04 10.93 1.32
C LEU A 18 -0.17 11.06 2.58
N VAL A 19 0.15 9.96 3.25
CA VAL A 19 0.97 10.00 4.48
C VAL A 19 2.39 10.50 4.21
N PRO A 20 3.12 10.06 3.16
CA PRO A 20 4.44 10.58 2.86
C PRO A 20 4.51 12.10 2.63
N PRO A 21 3.68 12.72 1.76
CA PRO A 21 3.71 14.17 1.58
C PRO A 21 3.24 14.91 2.84
N LEU A 22 2.32 14.36 3.63
CA LEU A 22 1.90 14.95 4.89
C LEU A 22 3.05 14.98 5.91
N VAL A 23 3.78 13.86 6.05
CA VAL A 23 4.95 13.78 6.93
C VAL A 23 6.07 14.70 6.47
N ILE A 24 6.32 14.78 5.17
CA ILE A 24 7.32 15.72 4.61
C ILE A 24 6.88 17.17 4.87
N PHE A 25 5.62 17.53 4.61
CA PHE A 25 5.10 18.86 4.88
C PHE A 25 5.17 19.21 6.38
N TRP A 26 4.80 18.27 7.24
CA TRP A 26 4.91 18.42 8.68
C TRP A 26 6.38 18.57 9.11
N LEU A 27 7.31 17.79 8.57
CA LEU A 27 8.74 17.94 8.83
C LEU A 27 9.29 19.28 8.31
N LEU A 28 8.82 19.80 7.18
CA LEU A 28 9.24 21.11 6.67
C LEU A 28 8.70 22.26 7.53
N ARG A 29 7.48 22.14 8.03
CA ARG A 29 6.82 23.13 8.89
C ARG A 29 7.30 23.06 10.35
N SER A 30 7.55 21.85 10.82
CA SER A 30 7.95 21.53 12.19
C SER A 30 9.44 21.37 12.32
N SER A 31 10.20 21.37 11.22
CA SER A 31 11.61 21.72 11.25
C SER A 31 11.59 23.08 11.90
N PRO A 32 12.00 23.19 13.16
CA PRO A 32 12.37 24.49 13.62
C PRO A 32 13.44 24.85 12.59
N LEU A 33 13.31 25.99 11.91
CA LEU A 33 14.46 26.87 11.83
C LEU A 33 15.08 26.70 13.20
N ARG A 34 16.13 25.86 13.33
CA ARG A 34 16.81 25.55 14.59
C ARG A 34 16.75 26.90 15.25
N PRO A 35 15.92 27.13 16.29
CA PRO A 35 15.98 28.43 16.90
C PRO A 35 17.44 28.44 17.27
N GLN A 36 18.19 29.31 16.60
CA GLN A 36 19.43 29.79 17.13
C GLN A 36 18.94 30.20 18.49
N GLY A 37 19.13 29.29 19.45
CA GLY A 37 18.42 29.37 20.70
C GLY A 37 18.80 30.72 21.26
N TYR A 38 18.10 31.18 22.27
CA TYR A 38 18.58 32.30 23.05
C TYR A 38 20.10 32.17 23.40
N GLU A 39 20.68 30.97 23.34
CA GLU A 39 22.11 30.65 23.16
C GLU A 39 22.94 31.58 22.25
N THR A 40 22.50 31.99 21.06
CA THR A 40 23.28 32.96 20.22
C THR A 40 23.34 34.37 20.80
N ARG A 41 22.42 34.69 21.72
CA ARG A 41 22.39 35.96 22.43
C ARG A 41 23.30 35.96 23.67
N TYR A 42 23.70 34.78 24.16
CA TYR A 42 24.46 34.61 25.40
C TYR A 42 25.80 33.86 25.21
N ALA A 43 26.01 33.19 24.09
CA ALA A 43 27.20 32.38 23.80
C ALA A 43 27.88 32.86 22.50
N ASP A 44 29.21 32.93 22.56
CA ASP A 44 30.07 33.33 21.45
C ASP A 44 29.91 32.39 20.25
N THR A 45 29.80 32.95 19.04
CA THR A 45 29.51 32.26 17.78
C THR A 45 30.51 31.13 17.49
N ARG A 46 31.74 31.24 18.03
CA ARG A 46 32.79 30.22 17.89
C ARG A 46 32.65 29.04 18.86
N LEU A 47 31.96 29.19 19.99
CA LEU A 47 31.82 28.16 21.04
C LEU A 47 30.54 27.34 20.95
N LEU A 48 29.49 27.89 20.33
CA LEU A 48 28.21 27.22 20.05
C LEU A 48 28.29 25.78 19.49
N PRO A 49 29.16 25.46 18.50
CA PRO A 49 29.23 24.10 17.97
C PRO A 49 29.79 23.09 18.98
N TYR A 50 30.59 23.52 19.95
CA TYR A 50 31.18 22.66 20.98
C TYR A 50 30.21 22.39 22.14
N LEU A 51 29.35 23.36 22.47
CA LEU A 51 28.34 23.22 23.54
C LEU A 51 27.18 22.31 23.15
N THR A 52 26.82 22.32 21.87
CA THR A 52 25.68 21.56 21.34
C THR A 52 26.03 20.13 20.91
N GLY A 53 27.29 19.71 21.04
CA GLY A 53 27.77 18.39 20.58
C GLY A 53 27.74 18.21 19.05
N VAL A 54 27.49 19.28 18.31
CA VAL A 54 27.36 19.29 16.83
C VAL A 54 28.73 19.40 16.17
N ALA A 55 29.74 19.90 16.88
CA ALA A 55 31.11 19.97 16.39
C ALA A 55 31.71 18.58 16.07
N THR A 56 31.29 17.55 16.80
CA THR A 56 31.84 16.18 16.68
C THR A 56 30.93 15.25 15.88
N THR A 57 29.64 15.56 15.79
CA THR A 57 28.69 14.79 14.99
C THR A 57 28.63 15.40 13.60
N ARG A 58 29.22 14.71 12.61
CA ARG A 58 28.98 14.98 11.20
C ARG A 58 27.47 14.90 11.00
N VAL A 59 26.79 16.04 10.91
CA VAL A 59 25.37 16.10 10.55
C VAL A 59 25.31 15.64 9.10
N VAL A 60 25.17 14.32 8.91
CA VAL A 60 24.90 13.73 7.62
C VAL A 60 23.47 14.14 7.30
N ASN A 61 23.32 15.30 6.66
CA ASN A 61 22.07 15.84 6.15
C ASN A 61 21.62 15.02 4.92
N SER A 62 21.52 13.71 5.09
CA SER A 62 21.12 12.79 4.05
C SER A 62 19.61 12.67 4.09
N ARG A 63 18.96 13.12 3.02
CA ARG A 63 17.52 12.95 2.81
C ARG A 63 17.19 11.53 2.30
N TRP A 64 18.20 10.72 1.99
CA TRP A 64 18.05 9.34 1.53
C TRP A 64 17.18 8.44 2.43
N PRO A 65 17.35 8.42 3.77
CA PRO A 65 16.46 7.62 4.63
C PRO A 65 14.99 8.04 4.53
N LEU A 66 14.72 9.34 4.37
CA LEU A 66 13.35 9.85 4.19
C LEU A 66 12.76 9.40 2.84
N PHE A 67 13.55 9.45 1.76
CA PHE A 67 13.12 8.93 0.46
C PHE A 67 12.89 7.41 0.50
N GLY A 68 13.77 6.65 1.14
CA GLY A 68 13.62 5.21 1.32
C GLY A 68 12.35 4.86 2.09
N TRP A 69 12.08 5.58 3.19
CA TRP A 69 10.85 5.42 3.97
C TRP A 69 9.60 5.77 3.15
N ALA A 70 9.61 6.91 2.44
CA ALA A 70 8.47 7.33 1.62
C ALA A 70 8.17 6.33 0.49
N LEU A 71 9.21 5.78 -0.13
CA LEU A 71 9.09 4.76 -1.18
C LEU A 71 8.52 3.45 -0.62
N ALA A 72 9.09 2.95 0.48
CA ALA A 72 8.62 1.75 1.16
C ALA A 72 7.15 1.88 1.58
N TRP A 73 6.76 3.03 2.14
CA TRP A 73 5.38 3.31 2.51
C TRP A 73 4.43 3.32 1.31
N SER A 74 4.85 3.92 0.21
CA SER A 74 4.06 3.99 -1.03
C SER A 74 3.85 2.60 -1.64
N LEU A 75 4.90 1.78 -1.67
CA LEU A 75 4.84 0.38 -2.10
C LEU A 75 3.89 -0.44 -1.23
N LEU A 76 3.96 -0.27 0.09
CA LEU A 76 3.08 -0.97 1.02
C LEU A 76 1.61 -0.55 0.83
N SER A 77 1.34 0.75 0.70
CA SER A 77 -0.01 1.26 0.44
C SER A 77 -0.57 0.73 -0.88
N LEU A 78 0.26 0.68 -1.93
CA LEU A 78 -0.15 0.15 -3.23
C LEU A 78 -0.40 -1.37 -3.17
N ALA A 79 0.45 -2.11 -2.46
CA ALA A 79 0.25 -3.54 -2.25
C ALA A 79 -1.06 -3.83 -1.50
N MET A 80 -1.40 -3.02 -0.50
CA MET A 80 -2.67 -3.16 0.23
C MET A 80 -3.90 -2.74 -0.59
N ALA A 81 -3.76 -1.76 -1.50
CA ALA A 81 -4.84 -1.41 -2.44
C ALA A 81 -5.16 -2.56 -3.40
N GLY A 82 -4.19 -3.45 -3.64
CA GLY A 82 -4.34 -4.65 -4.46
C GLY A 82 -4.70 -4.32 -5.90
N PRO A 83 -3.80 -3.69 -6.69
CA PRO A 83 -4.02 -3.44 -8.11
C PRO A 83 -4.16 -4.76 -8.85
N ARG A 84 -5.23 -4.88 -9.63
CA ARG A 84 -5.54 -6.03 -10.47
C ARG A 84 -5.80 -5.53 -11.88
N TRP A 85 -5.10 -6.12 -12.83
CA TRP A 85 -5.40 -5.98 -14.25
C TRP A 85 -6.30 -7.13 -14.69
N ASP A 86 -7.16 -6.89 -15.67
CA ASP A 86 -8.07 -7.90 -16.24
C ASP A 86 -8.94 -8.62 -15.20
N PHE A 87 -9.34 -7.91 -14.15
CA PHE A 87 -10.20 -8.45 -13.11
C PHE A 87 -11.57 -8.80 -13.69
N ARG A 88 -11.89 -10.09 -13.75
CA ARG A 88 -13.24 -10.57 -14.05
C ARG A 88 -13.93 -11.00 -12.77
N GLN A 89 -15.05 -10.34 -12.47
CA GLN A 89 -15.93 -10.76 -11.39
C GLN A 89 -16.64 -12.05 -11.82
N MET A 90 -16.02 -13.19 -11.52
CA MET A 90 -16.67 -14.48 -11.64
C MET A 90 -17.59 -14.65 -10.44
N ASN A 91 -18.88 -14.85 -10.70
CA ASN A 91 -19.83 -15.19 -9.66
C ASN A 91 -19.74 -16.72 -9.48
N PRO A 92 -19.08 -17.24 -8.43
CA PRO A 92 -18.91 -18.68 -8.25
C PRO A 92 -20.24 -19.38 -7.98
N PHE A 93 -21.27 -18.61 -7.63
CA PHE A 93 -22.61 -19.07 -7.39
C PHE A 93 -23.58 -18.27 -8.27
N ALA A 94 -24.15 -18.93 -9.27
CA ALA A 94 -25.29 -18.43 -10.01
C ALA A 94 -26.54 -19.13 -9.44
N PRO A 95 -27.26 -18.53 -8.47
CA PRO A 95 -28.54 -19.09 -8.03
C PRO A 95 -29.49 -19.09 -9.23
N GLY A 96 -29.85 -20.28 -9.71
CA GLY A 96 -30.58 -20.48 -10.97
C GLY A 96 -30.23 -21.78 -11.71
N ALA A 97 -29.18 -22.50 -11.29
CA ALA A 97 -28.94 -23.87 -11.76
C ALA A 97 -29.75 -24.88 -10.92
N ASP A 98 -31.07 -24.77 -10.96
CA ASP A 98 -31.96 -25.80 -10.40
C ASP A 98 -31.94 -27.01 -11.34
N LEU A 99 -30.98 -27.91 -11.11
CA LEU A 99 -30.85 -29.15 -11.87
C LEU A 99 -31.86 -30.18 -11.35
N VAL A 100 -32.95 -30.36 -12.08
CA VAL A 100 -33.91 -31.44 -11.85
C VAL A 100 -33.56 -32.62 -12.75
N ILE A 101 -33.14 -33.74 -12.17
CA ILE A 101 -32.87 -34.99 -12.88
C ILE A 101 -34.11 -35.88 -12.75
N LEU A 102 -34.81 -36.11 -13.86
CA LEU A 102 -35.81 -37.18 -13.94
C LEU A 102 -35.13 -38.44 -14.47
N LEU A 103 -35.04 -39.45 -13.60
CA LEU A 103 -34.56 -40.78 -13.95
C LEU A 103 -35.77 -41.73 -13.96
N ASP A 104 -36.10 -42.25 -15.14
CA ASP A 104 -36.96 -43.44 -15.21
C ASP A 104 -36.17 -44.64 -14.66
N ILE A 105 -36.82 -45.60 -14.02
CA ILE A 105 -36.20 -46.86 -13.56
C ILE A 105 -37.12 -48.01 -13.97
N SER A 106 -37.52 -48.01 -15.24
CA SER A 106 -38.38 -49.01 -15.83
C SER A 106 -37.59 -50.23 -16.30
N ARG A 107 -38.26 -51.37 -16.46
CA ARG A 107 -37.63 -52.64 -16.91
C ARG A 107 -36.96 -52.55 -18.28
N SER A 108 -37.30 -51.56 -19.10
CA SER A 108 -36.60 -51.30 -20.38
C SER A 108 -35.17 -50.80 -20.21
N MET A 109 -34.76 -50.40 -19.00
CA MET A 109 -33.38 -49.99 -18.71
C MET A 109 -32.47 -51.17 -18.37
N ASP A 110 -33.01 -52.39 -18.29
CA ASP A 110 -32.23 -53.61 -18.10
C ASP A 110 -31.60 -54.06 -19.43
N VAL A 111 -30.66 -53.24 -19.92
CA VAL A 111 -29.90 -53.49 -21.14
C VAL A 111 -28.46 -53.85 -20.79
N ALA A 112 -27.91 -54.87 -21.45
CA ALA A 112 -26.53 -55.26 -21.25
C ALA A 112 -25.58 -54.15 -21.78
N ASP A 113 -24.50 -53.90 -21.03
CA ASP A 113 -23.50 -52.91 -21.41
C ASP A 113 -22.78 -53.32 -22.70
N VAL A 114 -22.33 -52.33 -23.48
CA VAL A 114 -21.61 -52.58 -24.72
C VAL A 114 -20.13 -52.77 -24.39
N ASN A 115 -19.58 -53.94 -24.74
CA ASN A 115 -18.15 -54.17 -24.57
C ASN A 115 -17.31 -53.26 -25.50
N PRO A 116 -16.13 -52.81 -25.03
CA PRO A 116 -15.27 -51.86 -25.74
C PRO A 116 -14.70 -52.40 -27.06
#